data_AF-A0A522YK68-F1
#
_entry.id   AF-A0A522YK68-F1
#
_cell.length_a   1.000
_cell.length_b   1.000
_cell.length_c   1.000
_cell.angle_alpha   90.00
_cell.angle_beta   90.00
_cell.angle_gamma   90.00
#
_symmetry.space_group_name_H-M   'P 1'
#
loop_
_entity.id
_entity.type
_entity.pdbx_description
1 polymer ?
#
loop_
_entity_poly.entity_id
_entity_poly.type
_entity_poly.pdbx_seq_one_letter_code
_entity_poly.pdbx_strand_id
1 'polypeptide(L)'
;MVKTSFKQRIGLIILGIILFTVIVEVILRIAGFVYLFSQECRNQLSYNRFNPKQYRILCLGESTTACEGETSYPRQLEAILNRKIAGLEFSVINKGAPGTDTSGILGELEDNLKKYKPHMVITMMGINDNDNLVNNISNRRASSILKMVVKDLRIYKLLKLIWVR
;
A
#
# COMPACT_ATOMS: atom_id res chain seq x y z
N MET A 1 45.39 -17.19 19.77
CA MET A 1 43.92 -17.05 19.72
C MET A 1 43.48 -16.03 20.76
N VAL A 2 43.06 -14.84 20.34
CA VAL A 2 42.53 -13.82 21.25
C VAL A 2 41.21 -14.32 21.84
N LYS A 3 41.17 -14.59 23.15
CA LYS A 3 39.93 -15.02 23.84
C LYS A 3 39.04 -13.78 24.01
N THR A 4 37.88 -13.78 23.36
CA THR A 4 36.88 -12.72 23.57
C THR A 4 36.32 -12.78 24.99
N SER A 5 36.28 -11.63 25.67
CA SER A 5 35.69 -11.47 26.99
C SER A 5 34.18 -11.73 26.94
N PHE A 6 33.59 -12.19 28.04
CA PHE A 6 32.15 -12.43 28.16
C PHE A 6 31.31 -11.19 27.76
N LYS A 7 31.79 -9.98 28.11
CA LYS A 7 31.15 -8.71 27.70
C LYS A 7 31.18 -8.49 26.19
N GLN A 8 32.29 -8.86 25.52
CA GLN A 8 32.41 -8.76 24.07
C GLN A 8 31.47 -9.74 23.36
N ARG A 9 31.29 -10.94 23.91
CA ARG A 9 30.33 -11.94 23.38
C ARG A 9 28.90 -11.44 23.46
N ILE A 10 28.48 -10.89 24.60
CA ILE A 10 27.15 -10.28 24.75
C ILE A 10 26.98 -9.11 23.78
N GLY A 11 27.98 -8.22 23.67
CA GLY A 11 27.94 -7.10 22.73
C GLY A 11 27.76 -7.54 21.28
N LEU A 12 28.46 -8.59 20.85
CA LEU A 12 28.31 -9.15 19.50
C LEU A 12 26.92 -9.75 19.26
N ILE A 13 26.33 -10.41 20.25
CA ILE A 13 24.96 -10.95 20.15
C ILE A 13 23.95 -9.82 19.98
N ILE A 14 24.02 -8.78 20.83
CA ILE A 14 23.12 -7.63 20.75
C ILE A 14 23.26 -6.92 19.40
N LEU A 15 24.50 -6.70 18.96
CA LEU A 15 24.77 -6.10 17.65
C LEU A 15 24.18 -6.95 16.52
N GLY A 16 24.32 -8.28 16.58
CA GLY A 16 23.74 -9.19 15.60
C GLY A 16 22.22 -9.10 15.53
N ILE A 17 21.53 -9.02 16.68
CA ILE A 17 20.07 -8.87 16.74
C ILE A 17 19.62 -7.54 16.13
N ILE A 18 20.33 -6.45 16.46
CA ILE A 18 20.04 -5.12 15.90
C ILE A 18 20.23 -5.14 14.38
N LEU A 19 21.36 -5.67 13.90
CA LEU A 19 21.68 -5.76 12.48
C LEU A 19 20.64 -6.59 11.73
N PHE A 20 20.25 -7.75 12.28
CA PHE A 20 19.21 -8.60 11.71
C PHE A 20 17.88 -7.86 11.60
N THR A 21 17.46 -7.16 12.65
CA THR A 21 16.21 -6.38 12.66
C THR A 21 16.23 -5.27 11.60
N VAL A 22 17.35 -4.57 11.46
CA VAL A 22 17.54 -3.54 10.43
C VAL A 22 17.47 -4.14 9.03
N ILE A 23 18.14 -5.27 8.79
CA ILE A 23 18.11 -5.97 7.49
C ILE A 23 16.68 -6.37 7.13
N VAL A 24 15.93 -6.97 8.06
CA VAL A 24 14.53 -7.36 7.83
C VAL A 24 13.66 -6.14 7.50
N GLU A 25 13.78 -5.04 8.26
CA GLU A 25 13.05 -3.81 7.99
C GLU A 25 13.36 -3.24 6.59
N VAL A 26 14.63 -3.23 6.19
CA VAL A 26 15.07 -2.76 4.86
C VAL A 26 14.47 -3.63 3.77
N ILE A 27 14.52 -4.96 3.90
CA ILE A 27 13.94 -5.90 2.94
C ILE A 27 12.42 -5.66 2.80
N LEU A 28 11.70 -5.52 3.92
CA LEU A 28 10.25 -5.26 3.91
C LEU A 28 9.91 -3.95 3.22
N ARG A 29 10.70 -2.89 3.43
CA ARG A 29 10.51 -1.60 2.76
C ARG A 29 10.78 -1.68 1.27
N ILE A 30 11.86 -2.35 0.86
CA ILE A 30 12.19 -2.56 -0.55
C ILE A 30 11.07 -3.36 -1.23
N ALA A 31 10.59 -4.44 -0.61
CA ALA A 31 9.49 -5.24 -1.14
C ALA A 31 8.22 -4.41 -1.36
N GLY A 32 7.83 -3.58 -0.38
CA GLY A 32 6.70 -2.66 -0.52
C GLY A 32 6.90 -1.62 -1.63
N PHE A 33 8.11 -1.09 -1.76
CA PHE A 33 8.44 -0.15 -2.84
C PHE A 33 8.36 -0.82 -4.22
N VAL A 34 8.94 -2.01 -4.38
CA VAL A 34 8.89 -2.78 -5.63
C VAL A 34 7.45 -3.10 -6.01
N TYR A 35 6.60 -3.45 -5.04
CA TYR A 35 5.17 -3.68 -5.27
C TYR A 35 4.47 -2.45 -5.86
N LEU A 36 4.59 -1.30 -5.19
CA LEU A 36 3.97 -0.05 -5.64
C LEU A 36 4.54 0.43 -6.97
N PHE A 37 5.85 0.27 -7.18
CA PHE A 37 6.50 0.62 -8.43
C PHE A 37 6.01 -0.25 -9.59
N SER A 38 5.87 -1.55 -9.38
CA SER A 38 5.35 -2.47 -10.40
C SER A 38 3.92 -2.10 -10.81
N GLN A 39 3.05 -1.83 -9.83
CA GLN A 39 1.69 -1.34 -10.07
C GLN A 39 1.71 -0.02 -10.86
N GLU A 40 2.58 0.92 -10.50
CA GLU A 40 2.71 2.21 -11.16
C GLU A 40 3.19 2.07 -12.61
N CYS A 41 4.16 1.20 -12.89
CA CYS A 41 4.58 0.88 -14.25
C CYS A 41 3.43 0.33 -15.09
N ARG A 42 2.58 -0.56 -14.54
CA ARG A 42 1.40 -1.08 -15.25
C ARG A 42 0.40 0.02 -15.55
N ASN A 43 0.11 0.88 -14.57
CA ASN A 43 -0.77 2.03 -14.74
C ASN A 43 -0.24 3.01 -15.79
N GLN A 44 1.07 3.26 -15.81
CA GLN A 44 1.70 4.12 -16.82
C GLN A 44 1.69 3.51 -18.20
N LEU A 45 1.83 2.20 -18.35
CA LEU A 45 1.69 1.53 -19.65
C LEU A 45 0.26 1.67 -20.19
N SER A 46 -0.76 1.52 -19.32
CA SER A 46 -2.16 1.79 -19.68
C SER A 46 -2.37 3.26 -20.03
N TYR A 47 -1.76 4.18 -19.28
CA TYR A 47 -1.87 5.63 -19.52
C TYR A 47 -1.14 6.09 -20.80
N ASN A 48 0.08 5.63 -21.05
CA ASN A 48 0.93 6.07 -22.17
C ASN A 48 0.45 5.53 -23.53
N ARG A 49 -0.36 4.46 -23.58
CA ARG A 49 -1.15 4.09 -24.76
C ARG A 49 -2.38 4.99 -24.91
N PHE A 50 -2.19 6.28 -24.64
CA PHE A 50 -3.23 7.28 -24.57
C PHE A 50 -3.94 7.37 -25.90
N ASN A 51 -5.20 6.94 -25.91
CA ASN A 51 -6.16 7.27 -26.94
C ASN A 51 -7.15 8.25 -26.32
N PRO A 52 -7.29 9.50 -26.82
CA PRO A 52 -8.22 10.48 -26.25
C PRO A 52 -9.68 10.01 -26.26
N LYS A 53 -10.01 8.95 -27.00
CA LYS A 53 -11.33 8.30 -27.02
C LYS A 53 -11.56 7.24 -25.92
N GLN A 54 -10.54 6.90 -25.12
CA GLN A 54 -10.68 5.91 -24.06
C GLN A 54 -11.43 6.45 -22.83
N TYR A 55 -12.36 5.66 -22.31
CA TYR A 55 -13.04 5.91 -21.06
C TYR A 55 -12.21 5.42 -19.87
N ARG A 56 -11.67 6.35 -19.09
CA ARG A 56 -10.80 6.09 -17.94
C ARG A 56 -11.58 5.87 -16.65
N ILE A 57 -11.30 4.77 -15.97
CA ILE A 57 -11.84 4.44 -14.65
C ILE A 57 -10.67 4.34 -13.67
N LEU A 58 -10.69 5.13 -12.61
CA LEU A 58 -9.72 5.06 -11.52
C LEU A 58 -10.30 4.19 -10.38
N CYS A 59 -9.69 3.05 -10.13
CA CYS A 59 -10.01 2.20 -8.99
C CYS A 59 -9.11 2.56 -7.80
N LEU A 60 -9.71 3.02 -6.71
CA LEU A 60 -9.06 3.30 -5.43
C LEU A 60 -9.50 2.28 -4.39
N GLY A 61 -8.65 1.96 -3.42
CA GLY A 61 -9.07 1.11 -2.32
C GLY A 61 -7.91 0.48 -1.58
N GLU A 62 -8.26 -0.56 -0.83
CA GLU A 62 -7.36 -1.22 0.11
C GLU A 62 -6.73 -2.48 -0.52
N SER A 63 -6.40 -3.49 0.29
CA SER A 63 -5.83 -4.77 -0.18
C SER A 63 -6.69 -5.48 -1.23
N THR A 64 -8.01 -5.33 -1.12
CA THR A 64 -8.99 -5.93 -2.03
C THR A 64 -9.01 -5.30 -3.41
N THR A 65 -8.59 -4.03 -3.53
CA THR A 65 -8.39 -3.34 -4.81
C THR A 65 -6.96 -3.51 -5.29
N ALA A 66 -6.01 -3.51 -4.37
CA ALA A 66 -4.58 -3.54 -4.65
C ALA A 66 -4.10 -4.80 -5.36
N CYS A 67 -4.85 -5.92 -5.32
CA CYS A 67 -4.48 -7.16 -5.97
C CYS A 67 -4.06 -6.91 -7.43
N GLU A 68 -2.95 -7.53 -7.83
CA GLU A 68 -2.42 -7.46 -9.19
C GLU A 68 -2.77 -8.73 -9.99
N GLY A 69 -2.54 -8.69 -11.30
CA GLY A 69 -2.80 -9.82 -12.21
C GLY A 69 -4.24 -9.90 -12.74
N GLU A 70 -4.50 -10.93 -13.54
CA GLU A 70 -5.74 -11.12 -14.30
C GLU A 70 -6.96 -11.42 -13.42
N THR A 71 -6.74 -11.86 -12.18
CA THR A 71 -7.80 -12.14 -11.21
C THR A 71 -8.20 -10.89 -10.40
N SER A 72 -7.45 -9.79 -10.49
CA SER A 72 -7.83 -8.55 -9.82
C SER A 72 -9.13 -7.99 -10.39
N TYR A 73 -10.03 -7.50 -9.52
CA TYR A 73 -11.30 -6.96 -10.01
C TYR A 73 -11.14 -5.76 -10.96
N PRO A 74 -10.15 -4.84 -10.81
CA PRO A 74 -9.97 -3.75 -11.76
C PRO A 74 -9.61 -4.28 -13.16
N ARG A 75 -8.80 -5.33 -13.23
CA ARG A 75 -8.43 -5.98 -14.50
C ARG A 75 -9.60 -6.71 -15.13
N GLN A 76 -10.36 -7.45 -14.33
CA GLN A 76 -11.58 -8.11 -14.80
C GLN A 76 -12.62 -7.09 -15.29
N LEU A 77 -12.78 -5.96 -14.58
CA LEU A 77 -13.66 -4.87 -14.99
C LEU A 77 -13.27 -4.33 -16.38
N GLU A 78 -11.98 -4.04 -16.59
CA GLU A 78 -11.48 -3.58 -17.89
C GLU A 78 -11.81 -4.57 -19.01
N ALA A 79 -11.52 -5.86 -18.79
CA ALA A 79 -11.76 -6.91 -19.77
C ALA A 79 -13.26 -7.09 -20.07
N ILE A 80 -14.12 -7.06 -19.05
CA ILE A 80 -15.57 -7.19 -19.19
C ILE A 80 -16.14 -6.01 -19.97
N LEU A 81 -15.75 -4.76 -19.64
CA LEU A 81 -16.27 -3.56 -20.29
C LEU A 81 -15.85 -3.51 -21.77
N ASN A 82 -14.58 -3.76 -22.06
CA ASN A 82 -14.07 -3.80 -23.44
C ASN A 82 -14.71 -4.92 -24.28
N ARG A 83 -15.13 -6.02 -23.66
CA ARG A 83 -15.86 -7.09 -24.35
C ARG A 83 -17.33 -6.76 -24.59
N LYS A 84 -17.99 -6.10 -23.64
CA LYS A 84 -19.45 -5.90 -23.65
C LYS A 84 -19.91 -4.64 -24.36
N ILE A 85 -19.10 -3.59 -24.39
CA ILE A 85 -19.50 -2.28 -24.91
C ILE A 85 -18.69 -2.00 -26.18
N ALA A 86 -19.34 -2.17 -27.33
CA ALA A 86 -18.73 -1.86 -28.61
C ALA A 86 -18.62 -0.34 -28.83
N GLY A 87 -17.56 0.08 -29.52
CA GLY A 87 -17.36 1.49 -29.90
C GLY A 87 -16.77 2.38 -28.80
N LEU A 88 -16.54 1.86 -27.60
CA LEU A 88 -15.82 2.55 -26.52
C LEU A 88 -14.69 1.66 -26.00
N GLU A 89 -13.51 2.26 -25.85
CA GLU A 89 -12.35 1.59 -25.28
C GLU A 89 -12.22 1.99 -23.82
N PHE A 90 -12.10 1.03 -22.90
CA PHE A 90 -12.00 1.27 -21.46
C PHE A 90 -10.57 1.06 -20.99
N SER A 91 -10.09 1.97 -20.16
CA SER A 91 -8.83 1.83 -19.43
C SER A 91 -9.09 1.94 -17.94
N VAL A 92 -8.70 0.92 -17.19
CA VAL A 92 -8.86 0.87 -15.73
C VAL A 92 -7.51 1.03 -15.06
N ILE A 93 -7.36 2.08 -14.25
CA ILE A 93 -6.18 2.37 -13.47
C ILE A 93 -6.38 1.79 -12.06
N ASN A 94 -5.46 0.93 -11.61
CA ASN A 94 -5.50 0.37 -10.26
C ASN A 94 -4.57 1.14 -9.32
N LYS A 95 -5.14 1.91 -8.39
CA LYS A 95 -4.43 2.62 -7.31
C LYS A 95 -4.82 2.08 -5.93
N GLY A 96 -5.14 0.79 -5.86
CA GLY A 96 -5.34 0.11 -4.58
C GLY A 96 -4.03 -0.03 -3.80
N ALA A 97 -4.06 0.29 -2.51
CA ALA A 97 -2.90 0.21 -1.62
C ALA A 97 -3.17 -0.77 -0.45
N PRO A 98 -2.38 -1.86 -0.30
CA PRO A 98 -2.61 -2.82 0.78
C PRO A 98 -2.44 -2.20 2.17
N GLY A 99 -3.42 -2.45 3.06
CA GLY A 99 -3.36 -1.98 4.44
C GLY A 99 -3.47 -0.46 4.61
N THR A 100 -3.87 0.26 3.55
CA THR A 100 -4.32 1.65 3.68
C THR A 100 -5.70 1.70 4.32
N ASP A 101 -6.10 2.88 4.77
CA ASP A 101 -7.45 3.20 5.26
C ASP A 101 -8.07 4.33 4.40
N THR A 102 -9.28 4.75 4.72
CA THR A 102 -9.98 5.82 3.99
C THR A 102 -9.22 7.15 4.07
N SER A 103 -8.51 7.42 5.17
CA SER A 103 -7.69 8.63 5.30
C SER A 103 -6.50 8.61 4.33
N GLY A 104 -5.86 7.45 4.18
CA GLY A 104 -4.80 7.23 3.19
C GLY A 104 -5.31 7.38 1.75
N ILE A 105 -6.47 6.81 1.44
CA ILE A 105 -7.10 6.97 0.11
C ILE A 105 -7.39 8.44 -0.19
N LEU A 106 -7.94 9.17 0.77
CA LEU A 106 -8.24 10.60 0.62
C LEU A 106 -6.96 11.43 0.41
N GLY A 107 -5.86 11.08 1.10
CA GLY A 107 -4.58 11.78 0.99
C GLY A 107 -3.95 11.72 -0.40
N GLU A 108 -4.24 10.69 -1.19
CA GLU A 108 -3.72 10.55 -2.57
C GLU A 108 -4.75 10.92 -3.65
N LEU A 109 -6.01 11.20 -3.27
CA LEU A 109 -7.11 11.38 -4.22
C LEU A 109 -6.84 12.52 -5.19
N GLU A 110 -6.46 13.70 -4.69
CA GLU A 110 -6.28 14.89 -5.52
C GLU A 110 -5.17 14.71 -6.55
N ASP A 111 -4.03 14.14 -6.14
CA ASP A 111 -2.90 13.86 -7.03
C ASP A 111 -3.27 12.83 -8.09
N ASN A 112 -3.99 11.77 -7.71
CA ASN A 112 -4.46 10.75 -8.65
C ASN A 112 -5.47 11.32 -9.67
N LEU A 113 -6.38 12.20 -9.23
CA LEU A 113 -7.34 12.88 -10.12
C LEU A 113 -6.62 13.78 -11.12
N LYS A 114 -5.65 14.59 -10.67
CA LYS A 114 -4.85 15.47 -11.54
C LYS A 114 -4.03 14.68 -12.55
N LYS A 115 -3.42 13.58 -12.11
CA LYS A 115 -2.52 12.75 -12.91
C LYS A 115 -3.25 11.95 -13.99
N TYR A 116 -4.29 11.20 -13.61
CA TYR A 116 -4.96 10.27 -14.53
C TYR A 116 -6.21 10.84 -15.20
N LYS A 117 -6.73 11.98 -14.71
CA LYS A 117 -7.94 12.64 -15.23
C LYS A 117 -9.07 11.65 -15.52
N PRO A 118 -9.49 10.80 -14.56
CA PRO A 118 -10.47 9.76 -14.84
C PRO A 118 -11.85 10.34 -15.17
N HIS A 119 -12.68 9.59 -15.91
CA HIS A 119 -14.09 9.93 -16.10
C HIS A 119 -14.97 9.33 -15.00
N MET A 120 -14.51 8.25 -14.38
CA MET A 120 -15.17 7.56 -13.28
C MET A 120 -14.14 7.18 -12.21
N VAL A 121 -14.53 7.29 -10.95
CA VAL A 121 -13.77 6.75 -9.82
C VAL A 121 -14.61 5.67 -9.18
N ILE A 122 -14.02 4.50 -8.99
CA ILE A 122 -14.59 3.39 -8.22
C ILE A 122 -13.74 3.23 -6.98
N THR A 123 -14.38 3.09 -5.83
CA THR A 123 -13.66 2.89 -4.58
C THR A 123 -14.26 1.78 -3.75
N MET A 124 -13.39 0.93 -3.20
CA MET A 124 -13.75 -0.11 -2.24
C MET A 124 -12.89 0.09 -1.00
N MET A 125 -13.53 0.56 0.07
CA MET A 125 -12.90 1.01 1.31
C MET A 125 -13.77 0.67 2.52
N GLY A 126 -13.16 0.70 3.70
CA GLY A 126 -13.83 0.61 5.01
C GLY A 126 -13.35 -0.53 5.89
N ILE A 127 -12.61 -1.51 5.38
CA ILE A 127 -12.26 -2.71 6.17
C ILE A 127 -11.11 -2.46 7.14
N ASN A 128 -10.14 -1.58 6.80
CA ASN A 128 -9.07 -1.18 7.69
C ASN A 128 -9.35 0.14 8.44
N ASP A 129 -10.52 0.76 8.21
CA ASP A 129 -10.91 1.95 8.97
C ASP A 129 -11.07 1.59 10.44
N ASN A 130 -10.51 2.43 11.30
CA ASN A 130 -10.60 2.21 12.73
C ASN A 130 -11.94 2.81 13.21
N ASP A 131 -12.83 2.00 13.77
CA ASP A 131 -14.15 2.41 14.32
C ASP A 131 -14.07 3.63 15.25
N ASN A 132 -12.90 3.83 15.87
CA ASN A 132 -12.63 4.93 16.78
C ASN A 132 -12.51 6.31 16.10
N LEU A 133 -12.36 6.39 14.77
CA LEU A 133 -12.27 7.66 14.05
C LEU A 133 -13.60 8.42 14.04
N VAL A 134 -14.74 7.71 14.07
CA VAL A 134 -16.06 8.33 14.16
C VAL A 134 -16.36 8.81 15.59
N ASN A 135 -15.79 8.15 16.61
CA ASN A 135 -16.12 8.40 18.02
C ASN A 135 -15.12 9.30 18.77
N ASN A 136 -13.94 9.61 18.24
CA ASN A 136 -12.88 10.34 18.96
C ASN A 136 -12.31 11.57 18.22
N ILE A 137 -13.17 12.41 17.62
CA ILE A 137 -12.75 13.75 17.17
C ILE A 137 -12.27 14.60 18.37
N SER A 138 -12.71 14.29 19.59
CA SER A 138 -12.45 15.08 20.81
C SER A 138 -11.17 14.71 21.59
N ASN A 139 -10.49 13.60 21.29
CA ASN A 139 -9.44 13.09 22.19
C ASN A 139 -8.09 12.80 21.50
N ARG A 140 -7.64 13.71 20.61
CA ARG A 140 -6.26 13.73 20.08
C ARG A 140 -5.27 14.17 21.18
N ARG A 141 -5.13 13.36 22.23
CA ARG A 141 -4.16 13.58 23.29
C ARG A 141 -2.83 12.90 22.93
N ALA A 142 -1.83 13.73 22.64
CA ALA A 142 -0.39 13.46 22.65
C ALA A 142 0.04 11.98 22.70
N SER A 143 0.09 11.30 21.56
CA SER A 143 0.84 10.05 21.47
C SER A 143 2.34 10.36 21.48
N SER A 144 3.09 9.75 22.40
CA SER A 144 4.56 9.87 22.43
C SER A 144 5.19 9.51 21.07
N ILE A 145 6.19 10.28 20.64
CA ILE A 145 6.95 10.10 19.39
C ILE A 145 7.42 8.66 19.22
N LEU A 146 7.84 8.00 20.31
CA LEU A 146 8.25 6.60 20.31
C LEU A 146 7.14 5.66 19.82
N LYS A 147 5.90 5.90 20.23
CA LYS A 147 4.75 5.08 19.79
C LYS A 147 4.47 5.25 18.30
N MET A 148 4.72 6.45 17.75
CA MET A 148 4.57 6.69 16.31
C MET A 148 5.66 5.96 15.53
N VAL A 149 6.93 6.14 15.93
CA VAL A 149 8.07 5.49 15.28
C VAL A 149 7.93 3.96 15.29
N VAL A 150 7.53 3.37 16.42
CA VAL A 150 7.33 1.92 16.52
C VAL A 150 6.21 1.44 15.60
N LYS A 151 5.10 2.19 15.50
CA LYS A 151 3.99 1.85 14.59
C LYS A 151 4.37 1.94 13.11
N ASP A 152 5.36 2.75 12.78
CA ASP A 152 5.85 2.89 11.41
C ASP A 152 6.79 1.75 10.98
N LEU A 153 7.36 1.01 11.91
CA LEU A 153 8.21 -0.15 11.60
C LEU A 153 7.39 -1.26 10.93
N ARG A 154 7.86 -1.73 9.76
CA ARG A 154 7.23 -2.85 9.04
C ARG A 154 7.35 -4.14 9.83
N ILE A 155 8.45 -4.36 10.53
CA ILE A 155 8.60 -5.53 11.40
C ILE A 155 7.57 -5.55 12.54
N TYR A 156 7.24 -4.40 13.13
CA TYR A 156 6.18 -4.30 14.14
C TYR A 156 4.82 -4.68 13.56
N LYS A 157 4.49 -4.17 12.36
CA LYS A 157 3.24 -4.52 11.66
C LYS A 157 3.15 -6.01 11.36
N LEU A 158 4.26 -6.63 10.94
CA LEU A 158 4.36 -8.07 10.70
C LEU A 158 4.15 -8.89 11.98
N LEU A 159 4.83 -8.53 13.06
CA LEU A 159 4.66 -9.21 14.36
C LEU A 159 3.23 -9.07 14.88
N LYS A 160 2.62 -7.89 14.74
CA LYS A 160 1.21 -7.66 15.08
C LYS A 160 0.30 -8.57 14.27
N LEU A 161 0.54 -8.73 12.97
CA LEU A 161 -0.23 -9.63 12.10
C LEU A 161 -0.13 -11.09 12.54
N ILE A 162 1.08 -11.54 12.91
CA ILE A 162 1.32 -12.92 13.39
C ILE A 162 0.63 -13.15 14.74
N TRP A 163 0.67 -12.16 15.64
CA TRP A 163 0.14 -12.29 17.00
C TRP A 163 -1.39 -12.18 17.07
N VAL A 164 -2.02 -11.49 16.11
CA VAL A 164 -3.49 -11.34 16.02
C VAL A 164 -4.15 -12.56 15.34
N ARG A 165 -3.37 -13.52 14.85
CA ARG A 165 -3.83 -14.85 14.44
C ARG A 165 -3.73 -15.85 15.58
#